data_AF-A0A0D8ZXM9-F1
#
_entry.id   AF-A0A0D8ZXM9-F1
#
_cell.length_a   1.000
_cell.length_b   1.000
_cell.length_c   1.000
_cell.angle_alpha   90.00
_cell.angle_beta   90.00
_cell.angle_gamma   90.00
#
_symmetry.space_group_name_H-M   'P 1'
#
loop_
_entity.id
_entity.type
_entity.pdbx_description
1 polymer ?
#
loop_
_entity_poly.entity_id
_entity_poly.type
_entity_poly.pdbx_seq_one_letter_code
_entity_poly.pdbx_strand_id
1 'polypeptide(L)'
;MPKSDEQKAVSVYMPLDLYQQLVEFKEKENIRSDSMAINLLLRQCFGNPTPDRSDRVNRKMNQLKAEIADIASRLQQVEQKIAK
;
A
#
# COMPACT_ATOMS: atom_id res chain seq x y z
N MET A 1 10.16 -21.70 -5.16
CA MET A 1 9.66 -21.53 -3.78
C MET A 1 9.54 -20.03 -3.51
N PRO A 2 8.36 -19.50 -3.13
CA PRO A 2 8.25 -18.07 -2.85
C PRO A 2 9.04 -17.75 -1.57
N LYS A 3 9.77 -16.62 -1.62
CA LYS A 3 10.66 -16.18 -0.55
C LYS A 3 9.86 -15.89 0.71
N SER A 4 10.39 -16.38 1.83
CA SER A 4 9.96 -16.17 3.21
C SER A 4 9.39 -14.75 3.42
N ASP A 5 8.23 -14.66 4.08
CA ASP A 5 7.69 -13.41 4.61
C ASP A 5 8.70 -12.81 5.60
N GLU A 6 9.58 -11.92 5.14
CA GLU A 6 10.47 -11.17 6.00
C GLU A 6 9.64 -10.16 6.79
N GLN A 7 9.35 -10.49 8.06
CA GLN A 7 8.82 -9.52 9.00
C GLN A 7 9.89 -8.47 9.29
N LYS A 8 9.77 -7.29 8.66
CA LYS A 8 10.65 -6.15 8.94
C LYS A 8 10.24 -5.50 10.26
N ALA A 9 11.11 -5.58 11.26
CA ALA A 9 10.95 -4.84 12.50
C ALA A 9 11.28 -3.36 12.27
N VAL A 10 10.42 -2.46 12.77
CA VAL A 10 10.61 -1.01 12.70
C VAL A 10 10.45 -0.45 14.11
N SER A 11 11.42 0.35 14.55
CA SER A 11 11.33 1.12 15.80
C SER A 11 10.57 2.41 15.54
N VAL A 12 9.57 2.71 16.37
CA VAL A 12 8.75 3.92 16.28
C VAL A 12 8.87 4.69 17.59
N TYR A 13 9.20 5.97 17.49
CA TYR A 13 9.13 6.88 18.62
C TYR A 13 7.72 7.47 18.67
N MET A 14 7.08 7.42 19.84
CA MET A 14 5.76 7.98 20.05
C MET A 14 5.69 8.79 21.36
N PRO A 15 4.88 9.85 21.40
CA PRO A 15 4.54 10.57 22.63
C PRO A 15 4.01 9.64 23.75
N LEU A 16 4.33 9.97 25.00
CA LEU A 16 4.01 9.15 26.17
C LEU A 16 2.49 8.97 26.38
N ASP A 17 1.73 10.03 26.15
CA ASP A 17 0.26 10.03 26.19
C ASP A 17 -0.34 9.06 25.17
N LEU A 18 0.19 9.03 23.95
CA LEU A 18 -0.23 8.06 22.93
C LEU A 18 0.17 6.62 23.31
N TYR A 19 1.32 6.44 23.96
CA TYR A 19 1.71 5.11 24.45
C TYR A 19 0.78 4.64 25.58
N GLN A 20 0.36 5.53 26.48
CA GLN A 20 -0.62 5.20 27.53
C GLN A 20 -1.95 4.75 26.93
N GLN A 21 -2.46 5.45 25.92
CA GLN A 21 -3.67 5.04 25.19
C GLN A 21 -3.51 3.67 24.54
N LEU A 22 -2.32 3.34 24.01
CA LEU A 22 -2.03 2.01 23.47
C LEU A 22 -2.09 0.93 24.57
N VAL A 23 -1.59 1.22 25.78
CA VAL A 23 -1.64 0.28 26.92
C VAL A 23 -3.09 0.05 27.36
N GLU A 24 -3.90 1.09 27.49
CA GLU A 24 -5.33 0.96 27.83
C GLU A 24 -6.08 0.13 26.78
N PHE A 25 -5.81 0.39 25.50
CA PHE A 25 -6.37 -0.40 24.40
C PHE A 25 -5.97 -1.88 24.49
N LYS A 26 -4.70 -2.16 24.80
CA LYS A 26 -4.20 -3.53 24.97
C LYS A 26 -4.92 -4.27 26.10
N GLU A 27 -5.14 -3.62 27.23
CA GLU A 27 -5.85 -4.20 28.36
C GLU A 27 -7.30 -4.52 28.00
N LYS A 28 -7.99 -3.57 27.36
CA LYS A 28 -9.38 -3.73 26.92
C LYS A 28 -9.56 -4.89 25.94
N GLU A 29 -8.65 -5.02 24.98
CA GLU A 29 -8.72 -6.04 23.92
C GLU A 29 -7.99 -7.35 24.31
N ASN A 30 -7.46 -7.45 25.54
CA ASN A 30 -6.67 -8.58 26.03
C ASN A 30 -5.48 -8.95 25.11
N ILE A 31 -4.78 -7.93 24.60
CA ILE A 31 -3.65 -8.07 23.69
C ILE A 31 -2.33 -7.93 24.46
N ARG A 32 -1.46 -8.93 24.35
CA ARG A 32 -0.17 -8.93 25.07
C ARG A 32 0.94 -8.14 24.36
N SER A 33 0.94 -8.13 23.02
CA SER A 33 2.02 -7.56 22.21
C SER A 33 1.66 -6.16 21.68
N ASP A 34 2.58 -5.21 21.84
CA ASP A 34 2.44 -3.85 21.27
C ASP A 34 2.35 -3.93 19.75
N SER A 35 3.19 -4.75 19.12
CA SER A 35 3.18 -4.95 17.67
C SER A 35 1.83 -5.51 17.19
N MET A 36 1.20 -6.38 17.98
CA MET A 36 -0.13 -6.91 17.65
C MET A 36 -1.21 -5.83 17.79
N ALA A 37 -1.18 -5.04 18.85
CA ALA A 37 -2.13 -3.95 19.07
C ALA A 37 -1.99 -2.85 18.00
N ILE A 38 -0.76 -2.45 17.69
CA ILE A 38 -0.47 -1.48 16.63
C ILE A 38 -0.95 -2.01 15.28
N ASN A 39 -0.65 -3.27 14.94
CA ASN A 39 -1.14 -3.85 13.68
C ASN A 39 -2.67 -3.92 13.62
N LEU A 40 -3.34 -4.20 14.73
CA LEU A 40 -4.80 -4.21 14.79
C LEU A 40 -5.37 -2.80 14.56
N LEU A 41 -4.81 -1.79 15.22
CA LEU A 41 -5.19 -0.39 15.04
C LEU A 41 -4.94 0.09 13.60
N LEU A 42 -3.78 -0.24 13.03
CA LEU A 42 -3.48 0.06 11.63
C LEU A 42 -4.50 -0.58 10.69
N ARG A 43 -4.93 -1.83 10.95
CA ARG A 43 -5.99 -2.49 10.17
C ARG A 43 -7.35 -1.83 10.36
N GLN A 44 -7.67 -1.30 11.53
CA GLN A 44 -8.91 -0.57 11.76
C GLN A 44 -8.92 0.78 11.03
N CYS A 45 -7.80 1.51 11.04
CA CYS A 45 -7.69 2.81 10.40
C CYS A 45 -7.60 2.73 8.86
N PHE A 46 -6.82 1.78 8.35
CA PHE A 46 -6.51 1.69 6.92
C PHE A 46 -7.23 0.53 6.20
N GLY A 47 -8.02 -0.25 6.94
CA GLY A 47 -8.55 -1.53 6.48
C GLY A 47 -7.48 -2.62 6.49
N ASN A 48 -7.87 -3.87 6.22
CA ASN A 48 -6.88 -4.87 5.83
C ASN A 48 -6.19 -4.38 4.55
N PRO A 49 -4.85 -4.42 4.44
CA PRO A 49 -4.17 -4.27 3.17
C PRO A 49 -4.64 -5.44 2.29
N THR A 50 -5.74 -5.21 1.58
CA THR A 50 -6.31 -6.20 0.70
C THR A 50 -5.43 -6.21 -0.53
N PRO A 51 -4.84 -7.38 -0.90
CA PRO A 51 -4.12 -7.52 -2.16
C PRO A 51 -4.95 -6.98 -3.32
N ASP A 52 -6.27 -7.14 -3.22
CA ASP A 52 -7.27 -6.70 -4.18
C ASP A 52 -7.24 -5.18 -4.48
N ARG A 53 -6.94 -4.30 -3.49
CA ARG A 53 -6.84 -2.86 -3.76
C ARG A 53 -5.58 -2.53 -4.53
N SER A 54 -4.44 -3.11 -4.14
CA SER A 54 -3.16 -2.96 -4.84
C SER A 54 -3.20 -3.58 -6.23
N ASP A 55 -3.84 -4.73 -6.39
CA ASP A 55 -3.99 -5.43 -7.66
C ASP A 55 -4.93 -4.67 -8.61
N ARG A 56 -6.04 -4.12 -8.12
CA ARG A 56 -6.91 -3.26 -8.94
C ARG A 56 -6.21 -1.97 -9.36
N VAL A 57 -5.44 -1.36 -8.47
CA VAL A 57 -4.63 -0.17 -8.80
C VAL A 57 -3.56 -0.51 -9.84
N ASN A 58 -2.83 -1.62 -9.66
CA ASN A 58 -1.83 -2.10 -10.61
C ASN A 58 -2.44 -2.44 -11.97
N ARG A 59 -3.61 -3.08 -12.00
CA ARG A 59 -4.35 -3.36 -13.25
C ARG A 59 -4.74 -2.06 -13.96
N LYS A 60 -5.31 -1.08 -13.25
CA LYS A 60 -5.64 0.23 -13.83
C LYS A 60 -4.40 0.97 -14.32
N MET A 61 -3.30 0.92 -13.57
CA MET A 61 -2.04 1.56 -13.95
C MET A 61 -1.44 0.93 -15.22
N ASN A 62 -1.52 -0.39 -15.36
CA ASN A 62 -1.08 -1.10 -16.56
C ASN A 62 -1.96 -0.79 -17.78
N GLN A 63 -3.28 -0.67 -17.59
CA GLN A 63 -4.19 -0.23 -18.66
C GLN A 63 -3.85 1.18 -19.16
N LEU A 64 -3.68 2.14 -18.25
CA LEU A 64 -3.31 3.51 -18.62
C LEU A 64 -1.95 3.58 -19.32
N LYS A 65 -0.96 2.79 -18.89
CA LYS A 65 0.34 2.70 -19.57
C LYS A 65 0.20 2.21 -21.01
N ALA A 66 -0.66 1.23 -21.26
CA ALA A 66 -0.91 0.72 -22.61
C ALA A 66 -1.61 1.77 -23.49
N GLU A 67 -2.60 2.49 -22.95
CA GLU A 67 -3.29 3.58 -23.66
C GLU A 67 -2.33 4.72 -24.03
N ILE A 68 -1.45 5.12 -23.11
CA ILE A 68 -0.43 6.15 -23.37
C ILE A 68 0.52 5.69 -24.49
N ALA A 69 0.95 4.43 -24.47
CA ALA A 69 1.82 3.88 -25.51
C ALA A 69 1.13 3.85 -26.88
N ASP A 70 -0.17 3.51 -26.94
CA ASP A 70 -0.96 3.55 -28.17
C ASP A 70 -1.08 4.98 -28.72
N ILE A 71 -1.40 5.95 -27.86
CA ILE A 71 -1.49 7.37 -28.24
C ILE A 71 -0.14 7.88 -28.76
N ALA A 72 0.96 7.54 -28.09
CA ALA A 72 2.30 7.95 -28.51
C ALA A 72 2.66 7.37 -29.90
N SER A 73 2.34 6.09 -30.14
CA SER A 73 2.53 5.45 -31.45
C SER A 73 1.71 6.15 -32.54
N ARG A 74 0.44 6.48 -32.26
CA ARG A 74 -0.43 7.20 -33.19
C ARG A 74 0.09 8.61 -33.49
N LEU A 75 0.59 9.32 -32.48
CA LEU A 75 1.23 10.63 -32.65
C LEU A 75 2.46 10.55 -33.56
N GLN A 76 3.35 9.58 -33.32
CA GLN A 76 4.53 9.37 -34.13
C GLN A 76 4.18 9.08 -35.61
N GLN A 77 3.13 8.32 -35.87
CA GLN A 77 2.64 8.07 -37.24
C GLN A 77 2.11 9.33 -37.92
N VAL A 78 1.45 10.22 -37.18
CA VAL A 78 0.98 11.51 -37.71
C VAL A 78 2.16 12.42 -38.02
N GLU A 79 3.14 12.52 -37.12
CA GLU A 79 4.37 13.30 -37.36
C GLU A 79 5.12 12.83 -38.62
N GLN A 80 5.27 11.51 -38.79
CA GLN A 80 5.90 10.94 -39.99
C GLN A 80 5.13 11.18 -41.28
N LYS A 81 3.80 11.31 -41.22
CA LYS A 81 2.96 11.65 -42.38
C LYS A 81 3.06 13.13 -42.75
N ILE A 82 3.28 14.01 -41.79
CA ILE A 82 3.44 15.46 -42.02
C ILE A 82 4.85 15.77 -42.56
N ALA A 83 5.86 14.99 -42.17
CA ALA A 83 7.23 15.16 -42.63
C ALA A 83 7.54 14.58 -44.03
N LYS A 84 6.54 14.02 -44.73
CA LYS A 84 6.64 13.50 -46.11
C LYS A 84 5.85 14.39 -47.06
#